data_AF-D5VSW8-F1
#
_entry.id   AF-D5VSW8-F1
#
_cell.length_a   1.000
_cell.length_b   1.000
_cell.length_c   1.000
_cell.angle_alpha   90.00
_cell.angle_beta   90.00
_cell.angle_gamma   90.00
#
_symmetry.space_group_name_H-M   'P 1'
#
loop_
_entity.id
_entity.type
_entity.pdbx_description
1 polymer ?
#
loop_
_entity_poly.entity_id
_entity_poly.type
_entity_poly.pdbx_seq_one_letter_code
_entity_poly.pdbx_strand_id
1 'polypeptide(L)'
;MKVIRDSIHKDIYLSETEIKIIDSEEFQRLRNIKQTGLTYLVYPSANHTRFEHSIGTLYVASRMGEKLGVEDLELLRVAALLHDIGHPPFSHTLEILGYDHEQVGKKIIKKMDLINFSPSEVLNILSSRRLERKIINGDVDADRIDYLLRDSYHTGTAYGMIDLPRILRSLTTFKSGDKIKMGILRKGIMAIESLLVARHQMYSAVYLHPTVRIADKMLKKAVIEEYYNKNLDIKELSKMDDPDLISLLRHSENRLMRKLDKRELFKRVLTLNYHELSSLDRWRIINLSEKDVLDIENLLSESFGREIFLDIYPIPTLEEHDVYIVDEEEVYKLDSISPLARTLRSAEICLWNLSFYSEKRDIDVEKLKKEFLSIIREKEFKSNLLEILKEHKKIVGKSKLFELSNLSYKEFNEELKKLIFSSLVKEEAKGKSYVYSVNL
;
A
#
# COMPACT_ATOMS: atom_id res chain seq x y z
N MET A 1 -33.71 1.27 -7.43
CA MET A 1 -32.57 0.34 -7.20
C MET A 1 -31.98 -0.06 -8.55
N LYS A 2 -30.71 0.25 -8.80
CA LYS A 2 -29.98 -0.11 -10.04
C LYS A 2 -29.10 -1.31 -9.75
N VAL A 3 -28.82 -2.12 -10.76
CA VAL A 3 -27.91 -3.27 -10.65
C VAL A 3 -26.71 -3.04 -11.56
N ILE A 4 -25.51 -3.28 -11.05
CA ILE A 4 -24.29 -3.38 -11.84
C ILE A 4 -23.82 -4.83 -11.81
N ARG A 5 -23.49 -5.37 -12.99
CA ARG A 5 -22.89 -6.70 -13.12
C ARG A 5 -21.38 -6.59 -12.98
N ASP A 6 -20.83 -7.19 -11.93
CA ASP A 6 -19.40 -7.28 -11.65
C ASP A 6 -18.87 -8.70 -11.94
N SER A 7 -17.66 -8.82 -12.50
CA SER A 7 -17.05 -10.10 -12.85
C SER A 7 -16.77 -10.99 -11.63
N ILE A 8 -16.42 -10.36 -10.51
CA ILE A 8 -15.99 -11.01 -9.27
C ILE A 8 -17.22 -11.32 -8.40
N HIS A 9 -17.98 -10.30 -8.03
CA HIS A 9 -19.05 -10.36 -7.04
C HIS A 9 -20.45 -10.58 -7.63
N LYS A 10 -20.57 -10.63 -8.97
CA LYS A 10 -21.84 -10.81 -9.70
C LYS A 10 -22.74 -9.58 -9.58
N ASP A 11 -23.99 -9.73 -9.14
CA ASP A 11 -24.95 -8.62 -9.17
C ASP A 11 -24.80 -7.77 -7.91
N ILE A 12 -24.42 -6.50 -8.11
CA ILE A 12 -24.28 -5.51 -7.05
C ILE A 12 -25.44 -4.53 -7.16
N TYR A 13 -26.28 -4.50 -6.13
CA TYR A 13 -27.44 -3.63 -6.01
C TYR A 13 -27.04 -2.30 -5.36
N LEU A 14 -27.53 -1.21 -5.95
CA LEU A 14 -27.17 0.15 -5.56
C LEU A 14 -28.39 0.98 -5.13
N SER A 15 -28.21 1.75 -4.05
CA SER A 15 -29.16 2.76 -3.57
C SER A 15 -29.15 4.00 -4.47
N GLU A 16 -30.14 4.88 -4.31
CA GLU A 16 -30.19 6.15 -5.06
C GLU A 16 -29.01 7.07 -4.73
N THR A 17 -28.58 7.10 -3.47
CA THR A 17 -27.40 7.86 -3.02
C THR A 17 -26.14 7.34 -3.68
N GLU A 18 -25.95 6.02 -3.70
CA GLU A 18 -24.79 5.37 -4.33
C GLU A 18 -24.75 5.62 -5.84
N ILE A 19 -25.90 5.59 -6.52
CA ILE A 19 -25.99 5.90 -7.95
C ILE A 19 -25.58 7.35 -8.23
N LYS A 20 -26.04 8.32 -7.43
CA LYS A 20 -25.63 9.73 -7.63
C LYS A 20 -24.14 9.93 -7.43
N ILE A 21 -23.53 9.25 -6.45
CA ILE A 21 -22.08 9.27 -6.28
C ILE A 21 -21.39 8.66 -7.50
N ILE A 22 -21.85 7.49 -7.94
CA ILE A 22 -21.26 6.78 -9.08
C ILE A 22 -21.35 7.61 -10.36
N ASP A 23 -22.45 8.34 -10.56
CA ASP A 23 -22.68 9.18 -11.74
C ASP A 23 -21.98 10.55 -11.64
N SER A 24 -21.28 10.87 -10.55
CA SER A 24 -20.50 12.13 -10.40
C SER A 24 -19.24 12.12 -11.27
N GLU A 25 -18.77 13.30 -11.66
CA GLU A 25 -17.55 13.46 -12.49
C GLU A 25 -16.32 12.86 -11.79
N GLU A 26 -16.17 13.13 -10.50
CA GLU A 26 -15.03 12.68 -9.70
C GLU A 26 -14.97 11.15 -9.58
N PHE A 27 -16.13 10.49 -9.47
CA PHE A 27 -16.19 9.04 -9.43
C PHE A 27 -16.06 8.42 -10.83
N GLN A 28 -16.67 9.02 -11.86
CA GLN A 28 -16.56 8.54 -13.25
C GLN A 28 -15.11 8.60 -13.76
N ARG A 29 -14.30 9.56 -13.29
CA ARG A 29 -12.86 9.62 -13.58
C ARG A 29 -12.13 8.31 -13.26
N LEU A 30 -12.56 7.59 -12.20
CA LEU A 30 -11.94 6.33 -11.80
C LEU A 30 -12.02 5.24 -12.89
N ARG A 31 -12.93 5.37 -13.89
CA ARG A 31 -13.00 4.46 -15.04
C ARG A 31 -11.77 4.50 -15.92
N ASN A 32 -10.99 5.57 -15.85
CA ASN A 32 -9.81 5.76 -16.67
C ASN A 32 -8.52 5.68 -15.84
N ILE A 33 -8.61 5.27 -14.58
CA ILE A 33 -7.46 5.07 -13.69
C ILE A 33 -7.31 3.57 -13.42
N LYS A 34 -6.27 2.96 -13.97
CA LYS A 34 -6.00 1.52 -13.78
C LYS A 34 -5.68 1.21 -12.32
N GLN A 35 -6.32 0.16 -11.79
CA GLN A 35 -6.10 -0.31 -10.41
C GLN A 35 -4.62 -0.60 -10.16
N THR A 36 -4.00 -1.36 -11.07
CA THR A 36 -2.61 -1.83 -10.94
C THR A 36 -1.65 -1.06 -11.86
N GLY A 37 -1.91 0.21 -12.17
CA GLY A 37 -0.99 1.06 -12.95
C GLY A 37 -0.49 0.41 -14.25
N LEU A 38 0.83 0.24 -14.38
CA LEU A 38 1.49 -0.31 -15.58
C LEU A 38 1.60 -1.84 -15.60
N THR A 39 0.94 -2.57 -14.68
CA THR A 39 0.95 -4.04 -14.63
C THR A 39 0.52 -4.70 -15.95
N TYR A 40 -0.32 -4.03 -16.75
CA TYR A 40 -0.74 -4.50 -18.07
C TYR A 40 0.43 -4.74 -19.05
N LEU A 41 1.59 -4.12 -18.85
CA LEU A 41 2.80 -4.37 -19.65
C LEU A 41 3.39 -5.78 -19.42
N VAL A 42 2.99 -6.45 -18.34
CA VAL A 42 3.37 -7.85 -18.01
C VAL A 42 2.19 -8.79 -18.13
N TYR A 43 1.02 -8.36 -17.64
CA TYR A 43 -0.23 -9.12 -17.65
C TYR A 43 -1.25 -8.39 -18.52
N PRO A 44 -1.32 -8.64 -19.84
CA PRO A 44 -2.10 -7.82 -20.78
C PRO A 44 -3.59 -7.66 -20.45
N SER A 45 -4.16 -8.56 -19.64
CA SER A 45 -5.55 -8.53 -19.20
C SER A 45 -5.81 -7.69 -17.94
N ALA A 46 -4.76 -7.21 -17.26
CA ALA A 46 -4.83 -6.35 -16.07
C ALA A 46 -5.19 -4.90 -16.43
N ASN A 47 -6.37 -4.71 -17.03
CA ASN A 47 -6.91 -3.42 -17.47
C ASN A 47 -8.03 -2.90 -16.58
N HIS A 48 -8.34 -3.61 -15.50
CA HIS A 48 -9.37 -3.19 -14.56
C HIS A 48 -8.96 -1.90 -13.84
N THR A 49 -9.98 -1.15 -13.42
CA THR A 49 -9.88 0.24 -13.00
C THR A 49 -10.31 0.40 -11.56
N ARG A 50 -10.00 1.56 -10.98
CA ARG A 50 -10.44 1.91 -9.62
C ARG A 50 -11.96 1.97 -9.49
N PHE A 51 -12.68 2.21 -10.59
CA PHE A 51 -14.13 2.28 -10.60
C PHE A 51 -14.78 0.97 -10.14
N GLU A 52 -14.46 -0.15 -10.80
CA GLU A 52 -15.01 -1.46 -10.41
C GLU A 52 -14.46 -1.95 -9.07
N HIS A 53 -13.23 -1.58 -8.72
CA HIS A 53 -12.67 -1.86 -7.40
C HIS A 53 -13.48 -1.17 -6.29
N SER A 54 -13.73 0.13 -6.40
CA SER A 54 -14.52 0.87 -5.41
C SER A 54 -15.93 0.31 -5.22
N ILE A 55 -16.59 -0.13 -6.31
CA ILE A 55 -17.90 -0.78 -6.25
C ILE A 55 -17.81 -2.16 -5.59
N GLY A 56 -16.76 -2.93 -5.90
CA GLY A 56 -16.51 -4.23 -5.28
C GLY A 56 -16.18 -4.14 -3.79
N THR A 57 -15.37 -3.15 -3.38
CA THR A 57 -15.07 -2.82 -1.98
C THR A 57 -16.35 -2.45 -1.23
N LEU A 58 -17.24 -1.64 -1.83
CA LEU A 58 -18.57 -1.38 -1.27
C LEU A 58 -19.37 -2.67 -1.05
N TYR A 59 -19.35 -3.61 -2.01
CA TYR A 59 -20.06 -4.88 -1.87
C TYR A 59 -19.50 -5.70 -0.71
N VAL A 60 -18.18 -5.89 -0.64
CA VAL A 60 -17.55 -6.66 0.45
C VAL A 60 -17.78 -5.99 1.80
N ALA A 61 -17.65 -4.67 1.89
CA ALA A 61 -17.90 -3.90 3.11
C ALA A 61 -19.35 -4.06 3.60
N SER A 62 -20.34 -4.07 2.69
CA SER A 62 -21.74 -4.36 3.00
C SER A 62 -21.90 -5.72 3.68
N ARG A 63 -21.31 -6.77 3.11
CA ARG A 63 -21.41 -8.14 3.63
C ARG A 63 -20.73 -8.28 5.00
N MET A 64 -19.61 -7.60 5.20
CA MET A 64 -18.92 -7.55 6.49
C MET A 64 -19.72 -6.76 7.53
N GLY A 65 -20.27 -5.61 7.15
CA GLY A 65 -21.12 -4.77 8.00
C GLY A 65 -22.36 -5.50 8.47
N GLU A 66 -23.08 -6.18 7.57
CA GLU A 66 -24.24 -7.04 7.89
C GLU A 66 -23.86 -8.11 8.90
N LYS A 67 -22.71 -8.77 8.69
CA LYS A 67 -22.23 -9.83 9.57
C LYS A 67 -21.88 -9.32 10.97
N LEU A 68 -21.33 -8.11 11.06
CA LEU A 68 -20.90 -7.49 12.30
C LEU A 68 -21.98 -6.66 12.99
N GLY A 69 -23.16 -6.52 12.38
CA GLY A 69 -24.27 -5.74 12.93
C GLY A 69 -24.01 -4.24 12.95
N VAL A 70 -23.33 -3.70 11.93
CA VAL A 70 -23.17 -2.25 11.77
C VAL A 70 -24.55 -1.62 11.56
N GLU A 71 -24.89 -0.60 12.36
CA GLU A 71 -26.22 0.02 12.38
C GLU A 71 -26.53 0.75 11.06
N ASP A 72 -25.62 1.60 10.59
CA ASP A 72 -25.77 2.35 9.35
C ASP A 72 -24.94 1.72 8.21
N LEU A 73 -25.53 0.71 7.56
CA LEU A 73 -24.91 0.00 6.45
C LEU A 73 -24.77 0.88 5.20
N GLU A 74 -25.69 1.80 4.95
CA GLU A 74 -25.63 2.66 3.77
C GLU A 74 -24.47 3.66 3.90
N LEU A 75 -24.26 4.25 5.09
CA LEU A 75 -23.10 5.13 5.32
C LEU A 75 -21.77 4.36 5.22
N LEU A 76 -21.69 3.14 5.75
CA LEU A 76 -20.50 2.27 5.58
C LEU A 76 -20.20 2.02 4.11
N ARG A 77 -21.23 1.70 3.31
CA ARG A 77 -21.12 1.44 1.87
C ARG A 77 -20.69 2.68 1.10
N VAL A 78 -21.26 3.84 1.41
CA VAL A 78 -20.85 5.14 0.83
C VAL A 78 -19.39 5.45 1.17
N ALA A 79 -18.96 5.24 2.40
CA ALA A 79 -17.56 5.42 2.78
C ALA A 79 -16.63 4.43 2.05
N ALA A 80 -17.03 3.17 1.92
CA ALA A 80 -16.29 2.15 1.17
C ALA A 80 -16.20 2.50 -0.33
N LEU A 81 -17.26 3.05 -0.92
CA LEU A 81 -17.27 3.50 -2.31
C LEU A 81 -16.29 4.65 -2.54
N LEU A 82 -16.19 5.58 -1.59
CA LEU A 82 -15.39 6.80 -1.72
C LEU A 82 -13.94 6.67 -1.22
N HIS A 83 -13.52 5.52 -0.69
CA HIS A 83 -12.22 5.39 -0.02
C HIS A 83 -11.03 5.74 -0.94
N ASP A 84 -11.16 5.44 -2.24
CA ASP A 84 -10.11 5.56 -3.25
C ASP A 84 -10.32 6.71 -4.25
N ILE A 85 -11.30 7.58 -4.03
CA ILE A 85 -11.65 8.67 -4.97
C ILE A 85 -10.51 9.69 -5.17
N GLY A 86 -9.52 9.71 -4.26
CA GLY A 86 -8.39 10.61 -4.30
C GLY A 86 -7.17 10.12 -5.09
N HIS A 87 -7.21 8.91 -5.66
CA HIS A 87 -6.05 8.36 -6.36
C HIS A 87 -5.68 9.16 -7.61
N PRO A 88 -4.37 9.35 -7.87
CA PRO A 88 -3.89 9.96 -9.10
C PRO A 88 -3.90 8.94 -10.25
N PRO A 89 -3.65 9.40 -11.50
CA PRO A 89 -3.33 8.51 -12.61
C PRO A 89 -2.28 7.47 -12.22
N PHE A 90 -2.42 6.25 -12.73
CA PHE A 90 -1.55 5.11 -12.41
C PHE A 90 -1.42 4.82 -10.90
N SER A 91 -2.40 5.23 -10.09
CA SER A 91 -2.58 4.73 -8.73
C SER A 91 -1.38 5.03 -7.82
N HIS A 92 -0.96 4.08 -6.98
CA HIS A 92 0.19 4.29 -6.07
C HIS A 92 1.51 4.59 -6.80
N THR A 93 1.60 4.37 -8.12
CA THR A 93 2.79 4.73 -8.89
C THR A 93 3.03 6.24 -8.84
N LEU A 94 2.01 7.09 -8.70
CA LEU A 94 2.19 8.55 -8.69
C LEU A 94 1.90 9.22 -7.34
N GLU A 95 1.99 8.45 -6.25
CA GLU A 95 2.12 9.01 -4.89
C GLU A 95 3.56 9.48 -4.65
N ILE A 96 3.95 10.51 -5.38
CA ILE A 96 5.28 11.10 -5.39
C ILE A 96 5.20 12.57 -4.98
N LEU A 97 6.33 13.18 -4.63
CA LEU A 97 6.44 14.61 -4.35
C LEU A 97 5.42 15.12 -3.31
N GLY A 98 5.08 14.26 -2.34
CA GLY A 98 4.14 14.56 -1.26
C GLY A 98 2.65 14.44 -1.62
N TYR A 99 2.32 13.87 -2.79
CA TYR A 99 0.93 13.52 -3.11
C TYR A 99 0.41 12.43 -2.17
N ASP A 100 -0.71 12.70 -1.51
CA ASP A 100 -1.37 11.80 -0.56
C ASP A 100 -2.83 11.62 -1.01
N HIS A 101 -3.14 10.44 -1.55
CA HIS A 101 -4.47 10.14 -2.10
C HIS A 101 -5.55 10.22 -1.02
N GLU A 102 -5.27 9.89 0.24
CA GLU A 102 -6.26 10.01 1.31
C GLU A 102 -6.60 11.47 1.56
N GLN A 103 -5.60 12.36 1.56
CA GLN A 103 -5.84 13.80 1.76
C GLN A 103 -6.56 14.43 0.56
N VAL A 104 -6.26 13.99 -0.65
CA VAL A 104 -6.97 14.42 -1.85
C VAL A 104 -8.41 13.91 -1.83
N GLY A 105 -8.63 12.64 -1.50
CA GLY A 105 -9.96 12.04 -1.36
C GLY A 105 -10.80 12.81 -0.35
N LYS A 106 -10.23 13.16 0.82
CA LYS A 106 -10.89 14.02 1.81
C LYS A 106 -11.32 15.37 1.24
N LYS A 107 -10.50 15.99 0.38
CA LYS A 107 -10.84 17.29 -0.25
C LYS A 107 -11.95 17.16 -1.29
N ILE A 108 -11.97 16.05 -2.03
CA ILE A 108 -13.04 15.75 -3.00
C ILE A 108 -14.35 15.54 -2.26
N ILE A 109 -14.38 14.62 -1.29
CA ILE A 109 -15.59 14.28 -0.53
C ILE A 109 -16.21 15.52 0.14
N LYS A 110 -15.39 16.43 0.70
CA LYS A 110 -15.87 17.69 1.30
C LYS A 110 -16.70 18.58 0.36
N LYS A 111 -16.55 18.42 -0.95
CA LYS A 111 -17.23 19.22 -1.97
C LYS A 111 -18.38 18.46 -2.65
N MET A 112 -18.54 17.17 -2.39
CA MET A 112 -19.59 16.36 -3.00
C MET A 112 -20.95 16.69 -2.39
N ASP A 113 -21.97 16.70 -3.24
CA ASP A 113 -23.36 16.77 -2.83
C ASP A 113 -23.91 15.35 -2.60
N LEU A 114 -24.19 15.02 -1.34
CA LEU A 114 -24.59 13.68 -0.90
C LEU A 114 -26.04 13.76 -0.37
N ILE A 115 -26.92 12.89 -0.87
CA ILE A 115 -28.37 12.97 -0.59
C ILE A 115 -28.70 12.67 0.88
N ASN A 116 -28.24 11.51 1.37
CA ASN A 116 -28.66 10.96 2.66
C ASN A 116 -27.66 11.25 3.79
N PHE A 117 -26.47 11.74 3.46
CA PHE A 117 -25.37 11.89 4.41
C PHE A 117 -24.63 13.19 4.16
N SER A 118 -24.04 13.76 5.20
CA SER A 118 -23.09 14.85 5.06
C SER A 118 -21.69 14.32 4.70
N PRO A 119 -20.87 15.09 3.96
CA PRO A 119 -19.45 14.77 3.78
C PRO A 119 -18.71 14.51 5.10
N SER A 120 -19.06 15.23 6.16
CA SER A 120 -18.51 15.06 7.51
C SER A 120 -18.73 13.66 8.08
N GLU A 121 -19.90 13.05 7.86
CA GLU A 121 -20.20 11.70 8.35
C GLU A 121 -19.35 10.65 7.64
N VAL A 122 -19.26 10.74 6.31
CA VAL A 122 -18.41 9.86 5.49
C VAL A 122 -16.94 9.97 5.91
N LEU A 123 -16.45 11.20 6.07
CA LEU A 123 -15.08 11.47 6.49
C LEU A 123 -14.81 10.98 7.91
N ASN A 124 -15.80 11.02 8.80
CA ASN A 124 -15.68 10.47 10.13
C ASN A 124 -15.48 8.95 10.06
N ILE A 125 -16.22 8.21 9.22
CA ILE A 125 -15.93 6.78 9.01
C ILE A 125 -14.50 6.61 8.51
N LEU A 126 -14.10 7.31 7.45
CA LEU A 126 -12.78 7.14 6.83
C LEU A 126 -11.60 7.58 7.73
N SER A 127 -11.81 8.44 8.72
CA SER A 127 -10.74 8.92 9.60
C SER A 127 -10.77 8.33 11.01
N SER A 128 -11.88 7.70 11.40
CA SER A 128 -12.05 7.18 12.76
C SER A 128 -11.25 5.91 13.02
N ARG A 129 -11.05 5.60 14.30
CA ARG A 129 -10.55 4.29 14.76
C ARG A 129 -11.71 3.32 15.07
N ARG A 130 -12.88 3.54 14.47
CA ARG A 130 -14.08 2.72 14.70
C ARG A 130 -14.04 1.43 13.90
N LEU A 131 -15.02 0.57 14.15
CA LEU A 131 -15.18 -0.73 13.51
C LEU A 131 -15.35 -0.57 11.99
N GLU A 132 -16.12 0.43 11.56
CA GLU A 132 -16.46 0.75 10.18
C GLU A 132 -15.21 1.05 9.34
N ARG A 133 -14.27 1.86 9.89
CA ARG A 133 -12.97 2.07 9.22
C ARG A 133 -12.22 0.76 9.07
N LYS A 134 -12.22 -0.10 10.08
CA LYS A 134 -11.52 -1.40 10.04
C LYS A 134 -12.16 -2.41 9.10
N ILE A 135 -13.45 -2.27 8.80
CA ILE A 135 -14.11 -3.04 7.74
C ILE A 135 -13.61 -2.58 6.36
N ILE A 136 -13.43 -1.28 6.15
CA ILE A 136 -12.97 -0.74 4.85
C ILE A 136 -11.47 -0.94 4.67
N ASN A 137 -10.67 -0.56 5.67
CA ASN A 137 -9.21 -0.54 5.67
C ASN A 137 -8.67 -0.97 7.06
N GLY A 138 -8.13 -2.17 7.12
CA GLY A 138 -7.74 -2.92 8.30
C GLY A 138 -6.86 -4.14 7.96
N ASP A 139 -6.89 -5.17 8.81
CA ASP A 139 -6.03 -6.36 8.65
C ASP A 139 -6.73 -7.45 7.83
N VAL A 140 -8.05 -7.52 7.95
CA VAL A 140 -8.96 -8.34 7.14
C VAL A 140 -10.10 -7.43 6.71
N ASP A 141 -9.91 -6.72 5.61
CA ASP A 141 -10.79 -5.62 5.19
C ASP A 141 -11.38 -5.83 3.79
N ALA A 142 -12.36 -5.00 3.45
CA ALA A 142 -13.10 -5.07 2.21
C ALA A 142 -12.25 -4.68 0.99
N ASP A 143 -11.41 -3.65 1.13
CA ASP A 143 -10.48 -3.18 0.10
C ASP A 143 -9.58 -4.34 -0.37
N ARG A 144 -8.90 -5.00 0.56
CA ARG A 144 -7.98 -6.10 0.31
C ARG A 144 -8.63 -7.33 -0.27
N ILE A 145 -9.78 -7.71 0.28
CA ILE A 145 -10.50 -8.88 -0.24
C ILE A 145 -10.93 -8.61 -1.68
N ASP A 146 -11.43 -7.40 -2.01
CA ASP A 146 -11.77 -7.06 -3.38
C ASP A 146 -10.54 -7.05 -4.29
N TYR A 147 -9.51 -6.27 -3.99
CA TYR A 147 -8.38 -6.13 -4.92
C TYR A 147 -7.65 -7.45 -5.11
N LEU A 148 -7.47 -8.29 -4.07
CA LEU A 148 -6.77 -9.56 -4.25
C LEU A 148 -7.55 -10.52 -5.17
N LEU A 149 -8.87 -10.60 -5.01
CA LEU A 149 -9.72 -11.40 -5.90
C LEU A 149 -9.72 -10.83 -7.33
N ARG A 150 -9.89 -9.52 -7.46
CA ARG A 150 -10.00 -8.82 -8.73
C ARG A 150 -8.69 -8.83 -9.51
N ASP A 151 -7.59 -8.47 -8.86
CA ASP A 151 -6.27 -8.44 -9.47
C ASP A 151 -5.85 -9.85 -9.89
N SER A 152 -6.12 -10.87 -9.08
CA SER A 152 -5.86 -12.27 -9.44
C SER A 152 -6.67 -12.70 -10.66
N TYR A 153 -7.96 -12.37 -10.70
CA TYR A 153 -8.83 -12.65 -11.84
C TYR A 153 -8.33 -11.99 -13.13
N HIS A 154 -8.02 -10.70 -13.08
CA HIS A 154 -7.61 -9.93 -14.26
C HIS A 154 -6.17 -10.18 -14.71
N THR A 155 -5.28 -10.59 -13.79
CA THR A 155 -3.93 -11.04 -14.15
C THR A 155 -3.89 -12.48 -14.65
N GLY A 156 -4.97 -13.26 -14.43
CA GLY A 156 -5.01 -14.69 -14.75
C GLY A 156 -4.14 -15.54 -13.82
N THR A 157 -3.74 -14.99 -12.67
CA THR A 157 -2.97 -15.73 -11.67
C THR A 157 -3.93 -16.51 -10.76
N ALA A 158 -3.52 -17.70 -10.32
CA ALA A 158 -4.28 -18.52 -9.39
C ALA A 158 -3.95 -18.20 -7.91
N TYR A 159 -3.27 -17.09 -7.65
CA TYR A 159 -2.72 -16.75 -6.33
C TYR A 159 -3.76 -16.11 -5.39
N GLY A 160 -4.73 -15.34 -5.92
CA GLY A 160 -5.73 -14.62 -5.14
C GLY A 160 -7.00 -15.42 -4.78
N MET A 161 -6.90 -16.74 -4.60
CA MET A 161 -8.06 -17.56 -4.23
C MET A 161 -8.45 -17.32 -2.75
N ILE A 162 -9.45 -16.47 -2.52
CA ILE A 162 -9.95 -16.12 -1.18
C ILE A 162 -11.36 -16.71 -0.98
N ASP A 163 -11.54 -17.50 0.09
CA ASP A 163 -12.85 -17.99 0.53
C ASP A 163 -13.57 -16.91 1.37
N LEU A 164 -14.08 -15.88 0.68
CA LEU A 164 -14.85 -14.80 1.30
C LEU A 164 -16.02 -15.33 2.14
N PRO A 165 -16.85 -16.30 1.68
CA PRO A 165 -17.90 -16.88 2.51
C PRO A 165 -17.39 -17.45 3.84
N ARG A 166 -16.23 -18.12 3.87
CA ARG A 166 -15.65 -18.64 5.11
C ARG A 166 -15.17 -17.52 6.02
N ILE A 167 -14.48 -16.51 5.48
CA ILE A 167 -14.04 -15.33 6.24
C ILE A 167 -15.26 -14.68 6.92
N LEU A 168 -16.31 -14.37 6.17
CA LEU A 168 -17.55 -13.79 6.68
C LEU A 168 -18.19 -14.65 7.78
N ARG A 169 -18.27 -15.97 7.63
CA ARG A 169 -18.83 -16.85 8.68
C ARG A 169 -18.03 -16.84 9.99
N SER A 170 -16.73 -16.54 9.91
CA SER A 170 -15.84 -16.47 11.08
C SER A 170 -15.65 -15.08 11.66
N LEU A 171 -16.07 -14.03 10.96
CA LEU A 171 -15.94 -12.65 11.40
C LEU A 171 -16.78 -12.39 12.67
N THR A 172 -16.19 -11.72 13.65
CA THR A 172 -16.82 -11.39 14.94
C THR A 172 -16.25 -10.09 15.50
N THR A 173 -16.80 -9.62 16.63
CA THR A 173 -16.25 -8.52 17.41
C THR A 173 -15.91 -8.96 18.83
N PHE A 174 -14.96 -8.28 19.46
CA PHE A 174 -14.68 -8.43 20.88
C PHE A 174 -14.41 -7.06 21.53
N LYS A 175 -14.57 -6.97 22.86
CA LYS A 175 -14.26 -5.77 23.63
C LYS A 175 -12.80 -5.77 24.09
N SER A 176 -12.12 -4.65 23.89
CA SER A 176 -10.76 -4.41 24.34
C SER A 176 -10.70 -3.07 25.06
N GLY A 177 -10.94 -3.08 26.38
CA GLY A 177 -11.28 -1.88 27.14
C GLY A 177 -12.63 -1.33 26.65
N ASP A 178 -12.73 -0.02 26.47
CA ASP A 178 -13.95 0.65 26.00
C ASP A 178 -14.16 0.58 24.47
N LYS A 179 -13.30 -0.13 23.75
CA LYS A 179 -13.32 -0.20 22.28
C LYS A 179 -13.78 -1.56 21.80
N ILE A 180 -14.65 -1.55 20.80
CA ILE A 180 -15.01 -2.73 20.02
C ILE A 180 -13.97 -2.91 18.92
N LYS A 181 -13.44 -4.12 18.80
CA LYS A 181 -12.48 -4.50 17.76
C LYS A 181 -13.01 -5.66 16.96
N MET A 182 -12.60 -5.71 15.70
CA MET A 182 -12.84 -6.84 14.81
C MET A 182 -11.93 -8.01 15.18
N GLY A 183 -12.48 -9.21 15.14
CA GLY A 183 -11.74 -10.45 15.36
C GLY A 183 -12.29 -11.58 14.49
N ILE A 184 -11.58 -12.70 14.50
CA ILE A 184 -11.92 -13.90 13.75
C ILE A 184 -12.07 -15.05 14.75
N LEU A 185 -13.19 -15.76 14.69
CA LEU A 185 -13.38 -16.96 15.50
C LEU A 185 -12.28 -17.99 15.19
N ARG A 186 -11.82 -18.75 16.18
CA ARG A 186 -10.75 -19.76 16.02
C ARG A 186 -10.92 -20.69 14.79
N LYS A 187 -12.16 -21.08 14.49
CA LYS A 187 -12.49 -21.90 13.29
C LYS A 187 -12.18 -21.22 11.95
N GLY A 188 -11.95 -19.91 11.93
CA GLY A 188 -11.66 -19.09 10.75
C GLY A 188 -10.18 -18.94 10.42
N ILE A 189 -9.27 -19.43 11.27
CA ILE A 189 -7.82 -19.24 11.09
C ILE A 189 -7.35 -19.64 9.69
N MET A 190 -7.75 -20.82 9.20
CA MET A 190 -7.34 -21.31 7.88
C MET A 190 -7.73 -20.37 6.72
N ALA A 191 -8.86 -19.67 6.83
CA ALA A 191 -9.29 -18.73 5.79
C ALA A 191 -8.45 -17.47 5.80
N ILE A 192 -8.01 -17.01 6.99
CA ILE A 192 -7.11 -15.87 7.12
C ILE A 192 -5.69 -16.25 6.68
N GLU A 193 -5.21 -17.44 7.04
CA GLU A 193 -3.94 -17.95 6.54
C GLU A 193 -3.93 -18.01 5.01
N SER A 194 -5.01 -18.51 4.39
CA SER A 194 -5.15 -18.51 2.93
C SER A 194 -5.12 -17.10 2.34
N LEU A 195 -5.78 -16.13 2.99
CA LEU A 195 -5.74 -14.72 2.58
C LEU A 195 -4.30 -14.16 2.63
N LEU A 196 -3.56 -14.43 3.71
CA LEU A 196 -2.16 -13.98 3.86
C LEU A 196 -1.23 -14.64 2.84
N VAL A 197 -1.41 -15.94 2.54
CA VAL A 197 -0.66 -16.64 1.49
C VAL A 197 -0.96 -16.04 0.12
N ALA A 198 -2.25 -15.85 -0.20
CA ALA A 198 -2.70 -15.25 -1.45
C ALA A 198 -2.08 -13.86 -1.66
N ARG A 199 -2.10 -13.04 -0.61
CA ARG A 199 -1.46 -11.73 -0.60
C ARG A 199 0.05 -11.84 -0.86
N HIS A 200 0.77 -12.67 -0.11
CA HIS A 200 2.21 -12.84 -0.29
C HIS A 200 2.57 -13.21 -1.74
N GLN A 201 1.81 -14.14 -2.33
CA GLN A 201 1.99 -14.58 -3.71
C GLN A 201 1.67 -13.46 -4.71
N MET A 202 0.59 -12.70 -4.52
CA MET A 202 0.23 -11.55 -5.37
C MET A 202 1.30 -10.45 -5.33
N TYR A 203 1.82 -10.12 -4.14
CA TYR A 203 2.93 -9.17 -4.01
C TYR A 203 4.18 -9.66 -4.73
N SER A 204 4.57 -10.92 -4.53
CA SER A 204 5.78 -11.48 -5.15
C SER A 204 5.67 -11.56 -6.67
N ALA A 205 4.55 -12.07 -7.20
CA ALA A 205 4.40 -12.40 -8.61
C ALA A 205 3.90 -11.23 -9.46
N VAL A 206 3.06 -10.35 -8.91
CA VAL A 206 2.37 -9.29 -9.66
C VAL A 206 2.91 -7.92 -9.29
N TYR A 207 2.70 -7.46 -8.06
CA TYR A 207 2.96 -6.06 -7.67
C TYR A 207 4.46 -5.72 -7.65
N LEU A 208 5.30 -6.68 -7.23
CA LEU A 208 6.75 -6.53 -7.18
C LEU A 208 7.45 -7.19 -8.37
N HIS A 209 6.70 -7.52 -9.43
CA HIS A 209 7.28 -8.11 -10.63
C HIS A 209 8.33 -7.16 -11.24
N PRO A 210 9.55 -7.62 -11.56
CA PRO A 210 10.66 -6.73 -11.92
C PRO A 210 10.37 -5.81 -13.12
N THR A 211 9.61 -6.31 -14.09
CA THR A 211 9.19 -5.54 -15.28
C THR A 211 8.13 -4.48 -14.95
N VAL A 212 7.25 -4.73 -13.98
CA VAL A 212 6.28 -3.72 -13.51
C VAL A 212 7.03 -2.62 -12.77
N ARG A 213 7.92 -3.02 -11.86
CA ARG A 213 8.74 -2.10 -11.06
C ARG A 213 9.55 -1.12 -11.89
N ILE A 214 10.20 -1.58 -12.97
CA ILE A 214 10.94 -0.67 -13.86
C ILE A 214 10.01 0.23 -14.68
N ALA A 215 8.85 -0.27 -15.11
CA ALA A 215 7.89 0.55 -15.82
C ALA A 215 7.35 1.67 -14.91
N ASP A 216 7.00 1.35 -13.67
CA ASP A 216 6.59 2.32 -12.66
C ASP A 216 7.69 3.33 -12.37
N LYS A 217 8.95 2.89 -12.23
CA LYS A 217 10.08 3.79 -12.00
C LYS A 217 10.31 4.74 -13.18
N MET A 218 10.19 4.24 -14.41
CA MET A 218 10.29 5.07 -15.63
C MET A 218 9.19 6.12 -15.68
N LEU A 219 7.94 5.75 -15.38
CA LEU A 219 6.81 6.68 -15.35
C LEU A 219 6.98 7.73 -14.25
N LYS A 220 7.33 7.31 -13.02
CA LYS A 220 7.65 8.23 -11.91
C LYS A 220 8.69 9.26 -12.34
N LYS A 221 9.78 8.81 -12.95
CA LYS A 221 10.85 9.71 -13.40
C LYS A 221 10.38 10.65 -14.51
N ALA A 222 9.57 10.18 -15.46
CA ALA A 222 8.97 11.03 -16.49
C ALA A 222 8.14 12.17 -15.87
N VAL A 223 7.28 11.86 -14.89
CA VAL A 223 6.45 12.84 -14.19
C VAL A 223 7.29 13.82 -13.38
N ILE A 224 8.34 13.34 -12.69
CA ILE A 224 9.26 14.19 -11.94
C ILE A 224 10.04 15.13 -12.87
N GLU A 225 10.50 14.65 -14.03
CA GLU A 225 11.16 15.47 -15.06
C GLU A 225 10.22 16.62 -15.50
N GLU A 226 8.95 16.32 -15.82
CA GLU A 226 8.00 17.36 -16.24
C GLU A 226 7.61 18.32 -15.12
N TYR A 227 7.57 17.86 -13.86
CA TYR A 227 7.39 18.73 -12.71
C TYR A 227 8.53 19.76 -12.60
N TYR A 228 9.79 19.32 -12.71
CA TYR A 228 10.94 20.23 -12.65
C TYR A 228 11.02 21.16 -13.88
N ASN A 229 10.57 20.69 -15.04
CA ASN A 229 10.44 21.51 -16.25
C ASN A 229 9.27 22.51 -16.19
N LYS A 230 8.44 22.46 -15.12
CA LYS A 230 7.25 23.30 -14.92
C LYS A 230 6.14 23.07 -15.96
N ASN A 231 6.11 21.87 -16.54
CA ASN A 231 5.04 21.44 -17.46
C ASN A 231 3.87 20.77 -16.73
N LEU A 232 4.02 20.46 -15.44
CA LEU A 232 3.00 19.83 -14.59
C LEU A 232 3.11 20.36 -13.15
N ASP A 233 2.00 20.75 -12.53
CA ASP A 233 1.89 20.88 -11.06
C ASP A 233 1.33 19.56 -10.48
N ILE A 234 1.96 19.03 -9.44
CA ILE A 234 1.54 17.81 -8.74
C ILE A 234 0.11 17.89 -8.23
N LYS A 235 -0.39 19.09 -7.91
CA LYS A 235 -1.79 19.28 -7.51
C LYS A 235 -2.78 18.96 -8.63
N GLU A 236 -2.37 19.08 -9.89
CA GLU A 236 -3.21 18.81 -11.05
C GLU A 236 -3.45 17.31 -11.27
N LEU A 237 -2.55 16.45 -10.78
CA LEU A 237 -2.74 14.99 -10.81
C LEU A 237 -4.09 14.57 -10.20
N SER A 238 -4.58 15.31 -9.20
CA SER A 238 -5.87 15.03 -8.57
C SER A 238 -7.10 15.22 -9.47
N LYS A 239 -6.92 15.82 -10.66
CA LYS A 239 -7.97 16.05 -11.66
C LYS A 239 -7.80 15.19 -12.90
N MET A 240 -6.61 14.62 -13.11
CA MET A 240 -6.25 13.84 -14.29
C MET A 240 -6.67 12.37 -14.14
N ASP A 241 -6.87 11.70 -15.27
CA ASP A 241 -6.87 10.25 -15.39
C ASP A 241 -5.62 9.72 -16.14
N ASP A 242 -5.52 8.41 -16.40
CA ASP A 242 -4.36 7.84 -17.11
C ASP A 242 -4.20 8.46 -18.53
N PRO A 243 -5.26 8.54 -19.37
CA PRO A 243 -5.21 9.24 -20.65
C PRO A 243 -4.70 10.68 -20.58
N ASP A 244 -5.16 11.49 -19.64
CA ASP A 244 -4.74 12.89 -19.48
C ASP A 244 -3.23 12.99 -19.27
N LEU A 245 -2.70 12.20 -18.34
CA LEU A 245 -1.27 12.21 -18.03
C LEU A 245 -0.43 11.68 -19.19
N ILE A 246 -0.86 10.59 -19.82
CA ILE A 246 -0.18 10.06 -21.01
C ILE A 246 -0.15 11.12 -22.11
N SER A 247 -1.26 11.81 -22.33
CA SER A 247 -1.36 12.89 -23.31
C SER A 247 -0.36 14.00 -22.98
N LEU A 248 -0.32 14.48 -21.73
CA LEU A 248 0.63 15.49 -21.29
C LEU A 248 2.09 15.08 -21.55
N LEU A 249 2.48 13.87 -21.12
CA LEU A 249 3.84 13.35 -21.28
C LEU A 249 4.23 13.15 -22.76
N ARG A 250 3.27 12.82 -23.62
CA ARG A 250 3.50 12.71 -25.07
C ARG A 250 3.67 14.08 -25.72
N HIS A 251 2.83 15.06 -25.35
CA HIS A 251 2.93 16.43 -25.87
C HIS A 251 4.22 17.14 -25.42
N SER A 252 4.76 16.81 -24.25
CA SER A 252 6.07 17.30 -23.80
C SER A 252 7.26 16.58 -24.48
N GLU A 253 7.00 15.65 -25.41
CA GLU A 253 8.01 14.82 -26.07
C GLU A 253 8.91 14.04 -25.07
N ASN A 254 8.36 13.69 -23.90
CA ASN A 254 9.10 13.04 -22.84
C ASN A 254 9.71 11.71 -23.33
N ARG A 255 11.03 11.55 -23.19
CA ARG A 255 11.74 10.38 -23.73
C ARG A 255 11.34 9.07 -23.04
N LEU A 256 11.05 9.11 -21.73
CA LEU A 256 10.71 7.92 -20.96
C LEU A 256 9.31 7.45 -21.31
N MET A 257 8.38 8.39 -21.54
CA MET A 257 7.05 8.05 -22.07
C MET A 257 7.14 7.41 -23.45
N ARG A 258 7.97 7.95 -24.37
CA ARG A 258 8.19 7.33 -25.70
C ARG A 258 8.75 5.91 -25.62
N LYS A 259 9.66 5.65 -24.66
CA LYS A 259 10.16 4.29 -24.38
C LYS A 259 9.07 3.39 -23.80
N LEU A 260 8.25 3.89 -22.86
CA LEU A 260 7.12 3.15 -22.29
C LEU A 260 6.10 2.75 -23.37
N ASP A 261 5.75 3.66 -24.28
CA ASP A 261 4.83 3.41 -25.40
C ASP A 261 5.30 2.26 -26.30
N LYS A 262 6.62 2.15 -26.53
CA LYS A 262 7.24 1.08 -27.32
C LYS A 262 7.63 -0.14 -26.49
N ARG A 263 7.36 -0.12 -25.18
CA ARG A 263 7.80 -1.13 -24.20
C ARG A 263 9.32 -1.35 -24.20
N GLU A 264 10.09 -0.30 -24.50
CA GLU A 264 11.56 -0.27 -24.46
C GLU A 264 12.05 -0.04 -23.02
N LEU A 265 11.86 -1.04 -22.16
CA LEU A 265 12.15 -0.95 -20.73
C LEU A 265 13.64 -1.19 -20.43
N PHE A 266 14.14 -0.42 -19.46
CA PHE A 266 15.47 -0.58 -18.88
C PHE A 266 15.65 -1.99 -18.29
N LYS A 267 16.88 -2.49 -18.31
CA LYS A 267 17.24 -3.81 -17.84
C LYS A 267 17.76 -3.74 -16.41
N ARG A 268 17.23 -4.61 -15.56
CA ARG A 268 17.75 -4.80 -14.21
C ARG A 268 19.18 -5.35 -14.28
N VAL A 269 20.11 -4.68 -13.63
CA VAL A 269 21.55 -5.02 -13.65
C VAL A 269 22.02 -5.59 -12.32
N LEU A 270 21.49 -5.09 -11.20
CA LEU A 270 21.81 -5.53 -9.86
C LEU A 270 20.55 -5.48 -9.00
N THR A 271 20.37 -6.47 -8.15
CA THR A 271 19.40 -6.43 -7.06
C THR A 271 20.14 -6.74 -5.78
N LEU A 272 19.97 -5.89 -4.75
CA LEU A 272 20.41 -6.15 -3.39
C LEU A 272 19.19 -6.54 -2.57
N ASN A 273 19.22 -7.75 -2.05
CA ASN A 273 18.14 -8.28 -1.24
C ASN A 273 18.28 -7.82 0.22
N TYR A 274 17.20 -7.93 1.00
CA TYR A 274 17.16 -7.52 2.40
C TYR A 274 18.37 -7.99 3.25
N HIS A 275 18.79 -9.25 3.10
CA HIS A 275 19.88 -9.85 3.90
C HIS A 275 21.29 -9.48 3.45
N GLU A 276 21.46 -8.93 2.25
CA GLU A 276 22.78 -8.51 1.75
C GLU A 276 23.22 -7.16 2.31
N LEU A 277 22.32 -6.47 3.02
CA LEU A 277 22.55 -5.14 3.60
C LEU A 277 22.67 -5.25 5.12
N SER A 278 23.51 -4.40 5.70
CA SER A 278 23.54 -4.23 7.16
C SER A 278 22.27 -3.54 7.66
N SER A 279 21.93 -3.66 8.95
CA SER A 279 20.79 -2.95 9.54
C SER A 279 20.90 -1.43 9.37
N LEU A 280 22.12 -0.89 9.42
CA LEU A 280 22.38 0.53 9.24
C LEU A 280 22.27 0.96 7.76
N ASP A 281 22.73 0.13 6.83
CA ASP A 281 22.56 0.40 5.39
C ASP A 281 21.06 0.39 5.03
N ARG A 282 20.27 -0.59 5.53
CA ARG A 282 18.81 -0.60 5.36
C ARG A 282 18.16 0.66 5.92
N TRP A 283 18.53 1.06 7.14
CA TRP A 283 18.02 2.28 7.78
C TRP A 283 18.30 3.54 6.95
N ARG A 284 19.49 3.67 6.38
CA ARG A 284 19.84 4.80 5.51
C ARG A 284 19.02 4.79 4.22
N ILE A 285 18.91 3.64 3.57
CA ILE A 285 18.21 3.51 2.27
C ILE A 285 16.73 3.84 2.39
N ILE A 286 16.03 3.32 3.40
CA ILE A 286 14.59 3.56 3.58
C ILE A 286 14.24 4.99 4.04
N ASN A 287 15.25 5.79 4.40
CA ASN A 287 15.10 7.19 4.79
C ASN A 287 15.53 8.18 3.69
N LEU A 288 15.97 7.69 2.53
CA LEU A 288 16.27 8.55 1.39
C LEU A 288 15.00 9.26 0.92
N SER A 289 15.10 10.58 0.73
CA SER A 289 14.08 11.35 0.02
C SER A 289 14.16 11.09 -1.49
N GLU A 290 13.11 11.48 -2.23
CA GLU A 290 13.13 11.41 -3.70
C GLU A 290 14.30 12.21 -4.30
N LYS A 291 14.65 13.35 -3.68
CA LYS A 291 15.82 14.13 -4.06
C LYS A 291 17.11 13.36 -3.83
N ASP A 292 17.27 12.70 -2.68
CA ASP A 292 18.46 11.88 -2.41
C ASP A 292 18.60 10.75 -3.45
N VAL A 293 17.49 10.11 -3.84
CA VAL A 293 17.49 9.07 -4.86
C VAL A 293 17.93 9.61 -6.21
N LEU A 294 17.43 10.78 -6.63
CA LEU A 294 17.84 11.44 -7.88
C LEU A 294 19.32 11.83 -7.87
N ASP A 295 19.81 12.40 -6.76
CA ASP A 295 21.21 12.78 -6.60
C ASP A 295 22.12 11.56 -6.72
N ILE A 296 21.74 10.43 -6.10
CA ILE A 296 22.47 9.16 -6.22
C ILE A 296 22.43 8.62 -7.65
N GLU A 297 21.28 8.63 -8.31
CA GLU A 297 21.16 8.21 -9.72
C GLU A 297 22.06 9.03 -10.64
N ASN A 298 22.15 10.35 -10.43
CA ASN A 298 22.99 11.23 -11.22
C ASN A 298 24.48 10.91 -11.02
N LEU A 299 24.94 10.80 -9.77
CA LEU A 299 26.33 10.43 -9.46
C LEU A 299 26.74 9.09 -10.06
N LEU A 300 25.89 8.07 -9.91
CA LEU A 300 26.12 6.76 -10.51
C LEU A 300 26.10 6.83 -12.04
N SER A 301 25.19 7.62 -12.62
CA SER A 301 25.11 7.74 -14.08
C SER A 301 26.36 8.40 -14.68
N GLU A 302 26.90 9.42 -14.00
CA GLU A 302 28.16 10.08 -14.36
C GLU A 302 29.35 9.12 -14.27
N SER A 303 29.50 8.40 -13.15
CA SER A 303 30.60 7.45 -12.93
C SER A 303 30.64 6.29 -13.93
N PHE A 304 29.47 5.85 -14.40
CA PHE A 304 29.35 4.73 -15.35
C PHE A 304 29.17 5.18 -16.81
N GLY A 305 29.07 6.49 -17.06
CA GLY A 305 28.88 7.07 -18.39
C GLY A 305 27.59 6.63 -19.08
N ARG A 306 26.56 6.29 -18.31
CA ARG A 306 25.28 5.74 -18.80
C ARG A 306 24.22 5.93 -17.74
N GLU A 307 22.96 5.96 -18.14
CA GLU A 307 21.87 6.17 -17.19
C GLU A 307 21.67 4.95 -16.27
N ILE A 308 21.58 5.23 -14.97
CA ILE A 308 21.34 4.26 -13.90
C ILE A 308 20.12 4.71 -13.11
N PHE A 309 19.12 3.83 -13.00
CA PHE A 309 17.96 4.02 -12.13
C PHE A 309 18.09 3.21 -10.86
N LEU A 310 17.65 3.82 -9.76
CA LEU A 310 17.55 3.20 -8.45
C LEU A 310 16.08 3.05 -8.07
N ASP A 311 15.64 1.81 -7.91
CA ASP A 311 14.31 1.48 -7.39
C ASP A 311 14.43 0.88 -5.99
N ILE A 312 13.89 1.58 -5.01
CA ILE A 312 13.75 1.12 -3.63
C ILE A 312 12.33 0.59 -3.48
N TYR A 313 12.18 -0.69 -3.14
CA TYR A 313 10.85 -1.26 -3.00
C TYR A 313 10.15 -0.66 -1.76
N PRO A 314 8.81 -0.53 -1.78
CA PRO A 314 8.09 -0.01 -0.63
C PRO A 314 8.27 -0.95 0.57
N ILE A 315 8.35 -0.38 1.77
CA ILE A 315 8.41 -1.17 3.01
C ILE A 315 7.08 -1.93 3.14
N PRO A 316 7.11 -3.28 3.22
CA PRO A 316 5.90 -4.08 3.43
C PRO A 316 5.09 -3.58 4.62
N THR A 317 3.76 -3.64 4.52
CA THR A 317 2.87 -3.13 5.56
C THR A 317 2.72 -4.16 6.69
N LEU A 318 3.73 -4.25 7.57
CA LEU A 318 3.80 -5.27 8.63
C LEU A 318 2.64 -5.25 9.66
N GLU A 319 1.86 -4.16 9.71
CA GLU A 319 0.71 -4.03 10.62
C GLU A 319 -0.42 -5.03 10.29
N GLU A 320 -0.44 -5.59 9.08
CA GLU A 320 -1.51 -6.45 8.57
C GLU A 320 -1.54 -7.87 9.16
N HIS A 321 -0.58 -8.21 10.02
CA HIS A 321 -0.57 -9.43 10.83
C HIS A 321 -1.23 -9.23 12.21
N ASP A 322 -1.77 -8.04 12.50
CA ASP A 322 -2.49 -7.73 13.75
C ASP A 322 -3.92 -8.32 13.81
N VAL A 323 -4.15 -9.45 13.15
CA VAL A 323 -5.44 -10.15 13.21
C VAL A 323 -5.64 -10.76 14.59
N TYR A 324 -6.78 -10.46 15.21
CA TYR A 324 -7.17 -11.03 16.49
C TYR A 324 -8.01 -12.29 16.30
N ILE A 325 -7.64 -13.35 17.01
CA ILE A 325 -8.37 -14.61 17.07
C ILE A 325 -9.13 -14.69 18.39
N VAL A 326 -10.46 -14.82 18.28
CA VAL A 326 -11.37 -14.98 19.41
C VAL A 326 -11.64 -16.46 19.60
N ASP A 327 -11.32 -16.96 20.78
CA ASP A 327 -11.53 -18.34 21.19
C ASP A 327 -12.19 -18.38 22.56
N GLU A 328 -13.50 -18.67 22.57
CA GLU A 328 -14.34 -18.57 23.76
C GLU A 328 -14.24 -17.17 24.40
N GLU A 329 -13.66 -17.06 25.60
CA GLU A 329 -13.46 -15.79 26.31
C GLU A 329 -12.06 -15.18 26.12
N GLU A 330 -11.16 -15.91 25.45
CA GLU A 330 -9.77 -15.51 25.24
C GLU A 330 -9.54 -14.91 23.85
N VAL A 331 -8.58 -13.99 23.77
CA VAL A 331 -8.21 -13.31 22.53
C VAL A 331 -6.70 -13.35 22.32
N TYR A 332 -6.30 -13.91 21.19
CA TYR A 332 -4.91 -14.07 20.78
C TYR A 332 -4.62 -13.25 19.53
N LYS A 333 -3.35 -12.91 19.29
CA LYS A 333 -2.93 -12.46 17.95
C LYS A 333 -2.68 -13.67 17.06
N LEU A 334 -2.98 -13.57 15.76
CA LEU A 334 -2.80 -14.66 14.82
C LEU A 334 -1.36 -15.21 14.85
N ASP A 335 -0.35 -14.34 14.81
CA ASP A 335 1.07 -14.71 14.86
C ASP A 335 1.48 -15.50 16.12
N SER A 336 0.73 -15.37 17.21
CA SER A 336 1.00 -16.09 18.46
C SER A 336 0.55 -17.55 18.43
N ILE A 337 -0.38 -17.89 17.54
CA ILE A 337 -0.99 -19.23 17.46
C ILE A 337 -0.83 -19.91 16.09
N SER A 338 -0.56 -19.15 15.01
CA SER A 338 -0.29 -19.67 13.68
C SER A 338 1.20 -19.55 13.34
N PRO A 339 1.94 -20.67 13.27
CA PRO A 339 3.31 -20.67 12.77
C PRO A 339 3.43 -20.14 11.34
N LEU A 340 2.42 -20.41 10.49
CA LEU A 340 2.40 -19.98 9.10
C LEU A 340 2.32 -18.45 9.00
N ALA A 341 1.37 -17.82 9.69
CA ALA A 341 1.24 -16.35 9.69
C ALA A 341 2.52 -15.67 10.19
N ARG A 342 3.08 -16.18 11.31
CA ARG A 342 4.35 -15.69 11.85
C ARG A 342 5.51 -15.78 10.85
N THR A 343 5.60 -16.87 10.10
CA THR A 343 6.65 -17.02 9.07
C THR A 343 6.39 -16.17 7.84
N LEU A 344 5.13 -15.99 7.43
CA LEU A 344 4.76 -15.12 6.31
C LEU A 344 5.18 -13.67 6.55
N ARG A 345 5.07 -13.17 7.78
CA ARG A 345 5.60 -11.85 8.15
C ARG A 345 7.09 -11.69 7.81
N SER A 346 7.91 -12.69 8.13
CA SER A 346 9.33 -12.70 7.73
C SER A 346 9.50 -12.83 6.22
N ALA A 347 8.69 -13.66 5.56
CA ALA A 347 8.75 -13.83 4.11
C ALA A 347 8.41 -12.54 3.35
N GLU A 348 7.47 -11.73 3.85
CA GLU A 348 7.13 -10.42 3.29
C GLU A 348 8.28 -9.42 3.41
N ILE A 349 8.99 -9.39 4.54
CA ILE A 349 10.20 -8.55 4.70
C ILE A 349 11.23 -8.90 3.61
N CYS A 350 11.38 -10.20 3.31
CA CYS A 350 12.31 -10.67 2.28
C CYS A 350 11.89 -10.33 0.84
N LEU A 351 10.66 -9.87 0.60
CA LEU A 351 10.24 -9.35 -0.70
C LEU A 351 10.81 -7.95 -0.97
N TRP A 352 11.25 -7.24 0.06
CA TRP A 352 11.87 -5.94 -0.09
C TRP A 352 13.24 -6.07 -0.76
N ASN A 353 13.40 -5.34 -1.86
CA ASN A 353 14.60 -5.32 -2.67
C ASN A 353 14.99 -3.89 -3.02
N LEU A 354 16.27 -3.74 -3.30
CA LEU A 354 16.81 -2.57 -3.98
C LEU A 354 17.26 -3.01 -5.37
N SER A 355 16.79 -2.37 -6.43
CA SER A 355 17.17 -2.75 -7.80
C SER A 355 17.76 -1.58 -8.57
N PHE A 356 18.82 -1.87 -9.31
CA PHE A 356 19.47 -0.97 -10.25
C PHE A 356 19.11 -1.37 -11.68
N TYR A 357 18.88 -0.37 -12.53
CA TYR A 357 18.56 -0.60 -13.93
C TYR A 357 19.39 0.30 -14.84
N SER A 358 19.69 -0.19 -16.04
CA SER A 358 20.31 0.58 -17.10
C SER A 358 19.81 0.10 -18.46
N GLU A 359 20.10 0.82 -19.55
CA GLU A 359 19.64 0.44 -20.89
C GLU A 359 20.15 -0.95 -21.32
N LYS A 360 21.35 -1.31 -20.87
CA LYS A 360 22.01 -2.59 -21.14
C LYS A 360 22.58 -3.20 -19.86
N ARG A 361 22.84 -4.51 -19.89
CA ARG A 361 23.34 -5.28 -18.73
C ARG A 361 24.86 -5.28 -18.57
N ASP A 362 25.59 -4.62 -19.45
CA ASP A 362 27.06 -4.55 -19.48
C ASP A 362 27.60 -3.51 -18.48
N ILE A 363 27.26 -3.69 -17.20
CA ILE A 363 27.76 -2.86 -16.09
C ILE A 363 28.57 -3.72 -15.14
N ASP A 364 29.69 -3.17 -14.64
CA ASP A 364 30.42 -3.76 -13.54
C ASP A 364 29.59 -3.67 -12.25
N VAL A 365 28.91 -4.77 -11.93
CA VAL A 365 27.98 -4.86 -10.79
C VAL A 365 28.68 -4.76 -9.43
N GLU A 366 29.93 -5.20 -9.33
CA GLU A 366 30.71 -5.12 -8.09
C GLU A 366 31.17 -3.69 -7.84
N LYS A 367 31.63 -3.00 -8.90
CA LYS A 367 31.90 -1.55 -8.82
C LYS A 367 30.64 -0.78 -8.43
N LEU A 368 29.50 -1.08 -9.06
CA LEU A 368 28.23 -0.40 -8.80
C LEU A 368 27.79 -0.57 -7.35
N LYS A 369 27.83 -1.81 -6.83
CA LYS A 369 27.51 -2.12 -5.44
C LYS A 369 28.40 -1.35 -4.47
N LYS A 370 29.73 -1.37 -4.70
CA LYS A 370 30.71 -0.71 -3.83
C LYS A 370 30.52 0.80 -3.81
N GLU A 371 30.33 1.42 -4.97
CA GLU A 371 30.16 2.86 -5.11
C GLU A 371 28.85 3.34 -4.46
N PHE A 372 27.74 2.65 -4.73
CA PHE A 372 26.46 2.93 -4.07
C PHE A 372 26.56 2.85 -2.54
N LEU A 373 27.16 1.79 -2.00
CA LEU A 373 27.31 1.63 -0.56
C LEU A 373 28.22 2.73 0.05
N SER A 374 29.22 3.21 -0.69
CA SER A 374 30.04 4.34 -0.26
C SER A 374 29.19 5.59 -0.10
N ILE A 375 28.42 5.95 -1.13
CA ILE A 375 27.55 7.14 -1.13
C ILE A 375 26.52 7.08 0.01
N ILE A 376 25.90 5.92 0.22
CA ILE A 376 24.89 5.75 1.27
C ILE A 376 25.50 5.89 2.67
N ARG A 377 26.73 5.39 2.88
CA ARG A 377 27.37 5.40 4.20
C ARG A 377 27.79 6.79 4.67
N GLU A 378 27.94 7.73 3.75
CA GLU A 378 28.18 9.14 4.04
C GLU A 378 26.92 9.88 4.52
N LYS A 379 25.72 9.32 4.29
CA LYS A 379 24.45 9.89 4.77
C LYS A 379 24.17 9.46 6.20
N GLU A 380 23.80 10.43 7.05
CA GLU A 380 23.36 10.21 8.42
C GLU A 380 21.89 10.57 8.61
N PHE A 381 21.16 9.69 9.30
CA PHE A 381 19.75 9.89 9.66
C PHE A 381 19.57 9.65 11.15
N LYS A 382 19.10 10.67 11.87
CA LYS A 382 18.81 10.60 13.30
C LYS A 382 17.48 9.89 13.55
N SER A 383 17.37 9.26 14.71
CA SER A 383 16.15 8.58 15.16
C SER A 383 15.94 8.84 16.66
N ASN A 384 14.86 9.56 16.98
CA ASN A 384 14.48 9.85 18.36
C ASN A 384 14.08 8.55 19.07
N LEU A 385 13.35 7.66 18.38
CA LEU A 385 12.91 6.39 18.96
C LEU A 385 14.06 5.45 19.28
N LEU A 386 15.09 5.42 18.42
CA LEU A 386 16.27 4.58 18.67
C LEU A 386 17.08 5.09 19.86
N GLU A 387 17.20 6.41 20.03
CA GLU A 387 17.84 7.03 21.20
C GLU A 387 17.08 6.67 22.50
N ILE A 388 15.76 6.84 22.52
CA ILE A 388 14.92 6.48 23.68
C ILE A 388 15.05 5.00 24.04
N LEU A 389 15.03 4.11 23.05
CA LEU A 389 15.16 2.67 23.28
C LEU A 389 16.56 2.26 23.76
N LYS A 390 17.62 2.98 23.34
CA LYS A 390 18.98 2.78 23.87
C LYS A 390 19.06 3.12 25.36
N GLU A 391 18.37 4.18 25.79
CA GLU A 391 18.30 4.58 27.20
C GLU A 391 17.48 3.61 28.06
N HIS A 392 16.28 3.24 27.58
CA HIS A 392 15.31 2.47 28.38
C HIS A 392 15.49 0.95 28.29
N LYS A 393 16.31 0.46 27.33
CA LYS A 393 16.59 -0.95 27.00
C LYS A 393 15.38 -1.78 26.51
N LYS A 394 14.23 -1.73 27.22
CA LYS A 394 12.98 -2.42 26.86
C LYS A 394 11.77 -1.59 27.24
N ILE A 395 10.82 -1.43 26.32
CA ILE A 395 9.54 -0.74 26.55
C ILE A 395 8.39 -1.70 26.19
N VAL A 396 7.46 -1.87 27.12
CA VAL A 396 6.25 -2.70 26.93
C VAL A 396 5.09 -1.80 26.52
N GLY A 397 4.50 -2.08 25.35
CA GLY A 397 3.34 -1.39 24.81
C GLY A 397 3.66 -0.23 23.88
N LYS A 398 3.00 -0.20 22.70
CA LYS A 398 3.15 0.84 21.67
C LYS A 398 2.79 2.23 22.21
N SER A 399 1.74 2.33 23.03
CA SER A 399 1.30 3.59 23.64
C SER A 399 2.36 4.22 24.56
N LYS A 400 3.02 3.39 25.39
CA LYS A 400 4.07 3.88 26.29
C LYS A 400 5.29 4.37 25.51
N LEU A 401 5.67 3.65 24.44
CA LEU A 401 6.75 4.09 23.57
C LEU A 401 6.40 5.41 22.85
N PHE A 402 5.15 5.56 22.42
CA PHE A 402 4.65 6.79 21.80
C PHE A 402 4.71 7.99 22.76
N GLU A 403 4.23 7.83 24.00
CA GLU A 403 4.26 8.88 25.04
C GLU A 403 5.68 9.39 25.32
N LEU A 404 6.69 8.52 25.25
CA LEU A 404 8.10 8.89 25.45
C LEU A 404 8.73 9.56 24.22
N SER A 405 8.15 9.42 23.04
CA SER A 405 8.76 9.83 21.77
C SER A 405 8.75 11.32 21.48
N ASN A 406 7.79 12.06 22.04
CA ASN A 406 7.48 13.46 21.65
C ASN A 406 7.25 13.68 20.14
N LEU A 407 6.93 12.62 19.38
CA LEU A 407 6.61 12.69 17.96
C LEU A 407 5.10 12.86 17.73
N SER A 408 4.69 13.36 16.56
CA SER A 408 3.30 13.20 16.15
C SER A 408 2.98 11.71 15.93
N TYR A 409 1.70 11.33 16.02
CA TYR A 409 1.31 9.93 15.86
C TYR A 409 1.69 9.35 14.49
N LYS A 410 1.68 10.18 13.43
CA LYS A 410 2.09 9.76 12.07
C LYS A 410 3.59 9.50 12.02
N GLU A 411 4.40 10.47 12.45
CA GLU A 411 5.86 10.35 12.49
C GLU A 411 6.31 9.18 13.36
N PHE A 412 5.68 8.99 14.52
CA PHE A 412 5.95 7.88 15.42
C PHE A 412 5.78 6.52 14.72
N ASN A 413 4.64 6.30 14.06
CA ASN A 413 4.37 5.03 13.41
C ASN A 413 5.31 4.80 12.22
N GLU A 414 5.59 5.85 11.43
CA GLU A 414 6.51 5.76 10.29
C GLU A 414 7.94 5.43 10.74
N GLU A 415 8.45 6.11 11.77
CA GLU A 415 9.78 5.88 12.31
C GLU A 415 9.90 4.49 12.95
N LEU A 416 8.92 4.10 13.77
CA LEU A 416 8.89 2.77 14.40
C LEU A 416 8.84 1.66 13.34
N LYS A 417 8.00 1.81 12.31
CA LYS A 417 7.92 0.85 11.19
C LYS A 417 9.28 0.69 10.51
N LYS A 418 9.96 1.80 10.22
CA LYS A 418 11.30 1.80 9.59
C LYS A 418 12.36 1.15 10.47
N LEU A 419 12.35 1.39 11.79
CA LEU A 419 13.29 0.80 12.73
C LEU A 419 13.11 -0.71 12.92
N ILE A 420 11.86 -1.17 12.97
CA ILE A 420 11.54 -2.60 13.03
C ILE A 420 11.95 -3.26 11.72
N PHE A 421 11.58 -2.64 10.58
CA PHE A 421 11.95 -3.12 9.27
C PHE A 421 13.46 -3.18 9.05
N SER A 422 14.25 -2.21 9.53
CA SER A 422 15.71 -2.25 9.38
C SER A 422 16.40 -3.27 10.30
N SER A 423 15.65 -3.91 11.21
CA SER A 423 16.15 -4.74 12.30
C SER A 423 17.04 -3.99 13.30
N LEU A 424 16.85 -2.67 13.45
CA LEU A 424 17.46 -1.89 14.55
C LEU A 424 16.64 -1.98 15.83
N VAL A 425 15.34 -2.22 15.72
CA VAL A 425 14.43 -2.45 16.85
C VAL A 425 13.75 -3.81 16.68
N LYS A 426 13.73 -4.58 17.76
CA LYS A 426 12.99 -5.84 17.86
C LYS A 426 11.60 -5.57 18.43
N GLU A 427 10.58 -6.14 17.77
CA GLU A 427 9.19 -6.15 18.25
C GLU A 427 8.79 -7.61 18.55
N GLU A 428 8.46 -7.90 19.81
CA GLU A 428 8.06 -9.25 20.24
C GLU A 428 6.64 -9.24 20.82
N ALA A 429 5.77 -10.13 20.32
CA ALA A 429 4.43 -10.30 20.86
C ALA A 429 4.49 -10.95 22.25
N LYS A 430 3.85 -10.34 23.25
CA LYS A 430 3.71 -10.87 24.61
C LYS A 430 2.28 -10.69 25.10
N GLY A 431 1.47 -11.75 24.96
CA GLY A 431 0.04 -11.70 25.27
C GLY A 431 -0.69 -10.69 24.38
N LYS A 432 -1.31 -9.67 24.98
CA LYS A 432 -2.07 -8.62 24.27
C LYS A 432 -1.22 -7.42 23.78
N SER A 433 0.07 -7.37 24.13
CA SER A 433 0.96 -6.22 23.88
C SER A 433 2.24 -6.62 23.16
N TYR A 434 2.94 -5.64 22.57
CA TYR A 434 4.29 -5.79 22.03
C TYR A 434 5.35 -5.28 23.02
N VAL A 435 6.51 -5.91 23.02
CA VAL A 435 7.73 -5.42 23.69
C VAL A 435 8.71 -4.93 22.62
N TYR A 436 9.21 -3.72 22.80
CA TYR A 436 10.18 -3.08 21.92
C TYR A 436 11.54 -2.96 22.58
N SER A 437 12.60 -3.32 21.88
CA SER A 437 13.98 -3.23 22.36
C SER A 437 14.95 -3.00 21.22
N VAL A 438 16.12 -2.40 21.50
CA VAL A 438 17.19 -2.29 20.51
C VAL A 438 17.71 -3.68 20.17
N ASN A 439 17.94 -3.93 18.89
CA ASN A 439 18.64 -5.11 18.42
C ASN A 439 20.14 -4.76 18.43
N LEU A 440 20.87 -5.25 19.44
CA LEU A 440 22.31 -4.98 19.64
C LEU A 440 23.17 -5.72 18.62
#